data_AF-A0A7S0W585-F1
#
_entry.id   AF-A0A7S0W585-F1
#
_cell.length_a   1.000
_cell.length_b   1.000
_cell.length_c   1.000
_cell.angle_alpha   90.00
_cell.angle_beta   90.00
_cell.angle_gamma   90.00
#
_symmetry.space_group_name_H-M   'P 1'
#
loop_
_entity.id
_entity.type
_entity.pdbx_description
1 polymer ?
#
loop_
_entity_poly.entity_id
_entity_poly.type
_entity_poly.pdbx_seq_one_letter_code
_entity_poly.pdbx_strand_id
1 'polypeptide(L)'
;TVNFFCPPGGGGQKAMSNSLMTYASLFLVVFSALSSGLLDVPPQVAFGVLANLCLVFLYASPLTALSRVITTGDASPIDPLLAVTSLANGCFWLAYGASLGNPFISVPNLVGSFLNLATLAAFLAAPSSRGASRPRR
;
A
#
# COMPACT_ATOMS: atom_id res chain seq x y z
N THR A 1 6.60 -11.57 -16.12
CA THR A 1 7.14 -10.41 -16.85
C THR A 1 6.02 -9.77 -17.64
N VAL A 2 5.32 -8.79 -17.05
CA VAL A 2 4.38 -7.95 -17.81
C VAL A 2 5.22 -7.06 -18.70
N ASN A 3 5.39 -7.48 -19.95
CA ASN A 3 6.06 -6.70 -20.99
C ASN A 3 5.22 -5.46 -21.28
N PHE A 4 5.47 -4.39 -20.55
CA PHE A 4 5.03 -3.03 -20.87
C PHE A 4 5.94 -2.46 -21.98
N PHE A 5 6.12 -3.21 -23.07
CA PHE A 5 6.82 -2.73 -24.24
C PHE A 5 5.80 -1.99 -25.11
N CYS A 6 5.56 -0.72 -24.78
CA CYS A 6 4.84 0.20 -25.67
C CYS A 6 5.67 0.32 -26.96
N PRO A 7 5.11 0.04 -28.15
CA PRO A 7 5.85 0.21 -29.39
C PRO A 7 6.23 1.69 -29.57
N PRO A 8 7.40 1.98 -30.18
CA PRO A 8 7.83 3.35 -30.44
C PRO A 8 7.01 3.91 -31.61
N GLY A 9 5.80 4.34 -31.31
CA GLY A 9 4.94 5.13 -32.17
C GLY A 9 4.67 6.47 -31.50
N GLY A 10 4.96 7.58 -32.19
CA GLY A 10 4.84 8.94 -31.65
C GLY A 10 3.43 9.30 -31.14
N GLY A 11 2.39 8.51 -31.43
CA GLY A 11 1.04 8.68 -30.86
C GLY A 11 0.90 8.13 -29.44
N GLY A 12 1.46 6.95 -29.15
CA GLY A 12 1.34 6.29 -27.83
C GLY A 12 2.15 7.01 -26.74
N GLN A 13 3.36 7.46 -27.09
CA GLN A 13 4.18 8.26 -26.17
C GLN A 13 3.54 9.62 -25.85
N LYS A 14 2.88 10.27 -26.82
CA LYS A 14 2.14 11.51 -26.61
C LYS A 14 0.89 11.29 -25.77
N ALA A 15 0.15 10.20 -25.98
CA ALA A 15 -1.03 9.86 -25.19
C ALA A 15 -0.67 9.56 -23.72
N MET A 16 0.42 8.82 -23.48
CA MET A 16 0.95 8.56 -22.14
C MET A 16 1.45 9.83 -21.47
N SER A 17 2.17 10.69 -22.20
CA SER A 17 2.62 12.00 -21.72
C SER A 17 1.45 12.89 -21.32
N ASN A 18 0.41 12.98 -22.16
CA ASN A 18 -0.79 13.78 -21.88
C ASN A 18 -1.56 13.26 -20.65
N SER A 19 -1.68 11.94 -20.51
CA SER A 19 -2.33 11.33 -19.34
C SER A 19 -1.56 11.64 -18.06
N LEU A 20 -0.23 11.50 -18.09
CA LEU A 20 0.63 11.82 -16.95
C LEU A 20 0.52 13.30 -16.55
N MET A 21 0.57 14.21 -17.53
CA MET A 21 0.40 15.64 -17.30
C MET A 21 -0.97 15.97 -16.73
N THR A 22 -2.02 15.27 -17.17
CA THR A 22 -3.39 15.46 -16.63
C THR A 22 -3.45 15.06 -15.16
N TYR A 23 -2.91 13.88 -14.78
CA TYR A 23 -2.86 13.46 -13.38
C TYR A 23 -2.02 14.41 -12.52
N ALA A 24 -0.86 14.84 -13.01
CA ALA A 24 -0.01 15.79 -12.30
C ALA A 24 -0.73 17.13 -12.08
N SER A 25 -1.45 17.63 -13.09
CA SER A 25 -2.22 18.87 -12.99
C SER A 25 -3.36 18.75 -11.96
N LEU A 26 -4.11 17.64 -11.99
CA LEU A 26 -5.17 17.38 -11.01
C LEU A 26 -4.61 17.32 -9.58
N PHE A 27 -3.47 16.65 -9.39
CA PHE A 27 -2.80 16.58 -8.10
C PHE A 27 -2.41 17.97 -7.59
N LEU A 28 -1.83 18.82 -8.44
CA LEU A 28 -1.44 20.19 -8.08
C LEU A 28 -2.64 21.07 -7.75
N VAL A 29 -3.75 20.94 -8.49
CA VAL A 29 -4.99 21.68 -8.21
C VAL A 29 -5.57 21.29 -6.85
N VAL A 30 -5.64 19.99 -6.55
CA VAL A 30 -6.11 19.50 -5.25
C VAL A 30 -5.19 19.98 -4.12
N PHE A 31 -3.87 19.86 -4.29
CA PHE A 31 -2.90 20.33 -3.29
C PHE A 31 -3.02 21.84 -3.01
N SER A 32 -3.15 22.64 -4.07
CA SER A 32 -3.36 24.09 -3.96
C SER A 32 -4.67 24.42 -3.23
N ALA A 33 -5.77 23.75 -3.57
CA ALA A 33 -7.08 23.94 -2.93
C ALA A 33 -7.09 23.56 -1.44
N LEU A 34 -6.37 22.51 -1.06
CA LEU A 34 -6.23 22.10 0.35
C LEU A 34 -5.31 23.05 1.14
N SER A 35 -4.36 23.71 0.46
CA SER A 35 -3.42 24.65 1.08
C SER A 35 -3.98 26.07 1.19
N SER A 36 -4.89 26.46 0.30
CA SER A 36 -5.44 27.83 0.22
C SER A 36 -6.44 28.16 1.34
N GLY A 37 -6.75 27.20 2.22
CA GLY A 37 -7.71 27.41 3.32
C GLY A 37 -9.17 27.54 2.86
N LEU A 38 -9.47 27.22 1.60
CA LEU A 38 -10.80 27.39 0.99
C LEU A 38 -11.92 26.62 1.73
N LEU A 39 -11.55 25.54 2.41
CA LEU A 39 -12.46 24.67 3.16
C LEU A 39 -12.58 25.04 4.65
N ASP A 40 -11.93 26.12 5.09
CA ASP A 40 -11.89 26.59 6.49
C ASP A 40 -11.48 25.49 7.50
N VAL A 41 -10.72 24.50 7.01
CA VAL A 41 -10.13 23.42 7.82
C VAL A 41 -8.62 23.60 7.91
N PRO A 42 -7.99 23.25 9.05
CA PRO A 42 -6.54 23.24 9.15
C PRO A 42 -5.93 22.33 8.06
N PRO A 43 -4.94 22.80 7.28
CA PRO A 43 -4.34 22.01 6.20
C PRO A 43 -3.84 20.64 6.68
N GLN A 44 -3.32 20.56 7.91
CA GLN A 44 -2.85 19.30 8.52
C GLN A 44 -3.97 18.26 8.63
N VAL A 45 -5.19 18.68 8.97
CA VAL A 45 -6.37 17.81 9.05
C VAL A 45 -6.80 17.39 7.66
N ALA A 46 -6.84 18.33 6.71
CA ALA A 46 -7.28 18.06 5.34
C ALA A 46 -6.37 17.04 4.64
N PHE A 47 -5.06 17.25 4.69
CA PHE A 47 -4.07 16.30 4.15
C PHE A 47 -4.05 15.00 4.93
N GLY A 48 -4.20 15.04 6.26
CA GLY A 48 -4.28 13.84 7.11
C GLY A 48 -5.45 12.94 6.72
N VAL A 49 -6.65 13.51 6.54
CA VAL A 49 -7.84 12.76 6.12
C VAL A 49 -7.67 12.19 4.72
N LEU A 50 -7.22 13.00 3.76
CA LEU A 50 -7.00 12.54 2.38
C LEU A 50 -6.00 11.38 2.33
N ALA A 51 -4.87 11.51 3.03
CA ALA A 51 -3.86 10.46 3.09
C ALA A 51 -4.40 9.16 3.70
N ASN A 52 -5.20 9.27 4.78
CA ASN A 52 -5.83 8.11 5.40
C ASN A 52 -6.85 7.43 4.47
N LEU A 53 -7.64 8.19 3.70
CA LEU A 53 -8.56 7.63 2.70
C LEU A 53 -7.81 6.85 1.63
N CYS A 54 -6.74 7.41 1.07
CA CYS A 54 -5.89 6.70 0.11
C CYS A 54 -5.29 5.41 0.72
N LEU A 55 -4.90 5.46 1.99
CA LEU A 55 -4.31 4.33 2.68
C LEU A 55 -5.30 3.19 2.93
N VAL A 56 -6.57 3.48 3.19
CA VAL A 56 -7.63 2.46 3.28
C VAL A 56 -7.74 1.67 1.96
N PHE A 57 -7.70 2.35 0.82
CA PHE A 57 -7.68 1.67 -0.49
C PHE A 57 -6.40 0.84 -0.68
N LEU A 58 -5.26 1.32 -0.18
CA LEU A 58 -4.00 0.59 -0.26
C LEU A 58 -4.03 -0.72 0.55
N TYR A 59 -4.73 -0.74 1.69
CA TYR A 59 -4.92 -1.94 2.50
C TYR A 59 -5.75 -3.04 1.82
N ALA A 60 -6.45 -2.74 0.73
CA ALA A 60 -7.13 -3.77 -0.06
C ALA A 60 -6.17 -4.85 -0.59
N SER A 61 -4.91 -4.49 -0.88
CA SER A 61 -3.91 -5.43 -1.38
C SER A 61 -3.57 -6.55 -0.37
N PRO A 62 -3.10 -6.26 0.86
CA PRO A 62 -2.85 -7.30 1.86
C PRO A 62 -4.12 -8.04 2.29
N LEU A 63 -5.28 -7.38 2.33
CA LEU A 63 -6.58 -8.02 2.59
C LEU A 63 -6.91 -9.09 1.53
N THR A 64 -6.63 -8.81 0.26
CA THR A 64 -6.84 -9.77 -0.83
C THR A 64 -5.90 -10.97 -0.71
N ALA A 65 -4.64 -10.75 -0.33
CA ALA A 65 -3.68 -11.82 -0.10
C ALA A 65 -4.12 -12.73 1.07
N LEU A 66 -4.58 -12.13 2.17
CA LEU A 66 -5.09 -12.86 3.33
C LEU A 66 -6.35 -13.68 2.98
N SER A 67 -7.30 -13.07 2.26
CA SER A 67 -8.52 -13.75 1.78
C SER A 67 -8.19 -14.96 0.90
N ARG A 68 -7.17 -14.85 0.05
CA ARG A 68 -6.70 -15.96 -0.78
C ARG A 68 -6.16 -17.11 0.05
N VAL A 69 -5.33 -16.86 1.05
CA VAL A 69 -4.82 -17.92 1.93
C VAL A 69 -5.95 -18.63 2.67
N ILE A 70 -6.94 -17.89 3.17
CA ILE A 70 -8.08 -18.47 3.89
C ILE A 70 -8.95 -19.33 2.96
N THR A 71 -9.16 -18.88 1.71
CA THR A 71 -10.05 -19.56 0.76
C THR A 71 -9.39 -20.76 0.07
N THR A 72 -8.14 -20.61 -0.36
CA THR A 72 -7.45 -21.63 -1.19
C THR A 72 -6.41 -22.43 -0.40
N GLY A 73 -6.07 -22.01 0.82
CA GLY A 73 -4.99 -22.61 1.62
C GLY A 73 -3.59 -22.38 1.04
N ASP A 74 -3.45 -21.57 -0.02
CA ASP A 74 -2.19 -21.34 -0.73
C ASP A 74 -1.59 -19.99 -0.34
N ALA A 75 -0.43 -20.05 0.32
CA ALA A 75 0.36 -18.89 0.73
C ALA A 75 1.49 -18.53 -0.24
N SER A 76 1.57 -19.16 -1.43
CA SER A 76 2.56 -18.82 -2.47
C SER A 76 2.61 -17.34 -2.89
N PRO A 77 1.52 -16.54 -2.84
CA PRO A 77 1.58 -15.12 -3.18
C PRO A 77 2.19 -14.24 -2.08
N ILE A 78 2.35 -14.75 -0.85
CA ILE A 78 2.84 -13.96 0.28
C ILE A 78 4.36 -14.05 0.33
N ASP A 79 5.02 -12.90 0.21
CA ASP A 79 6.43 -12.76 0.55
C ASP A 79 6.57 -12.49 2.06
N PRO A 80 7.11 -13.44 2.85
CA PRO A 80 7.25 -13.26 4.29
C PRO A 80 8.26 -12.16 4.66
N LEU A 81 9.28 -11.91 3.83
CA LEU A 81 10.24 -10.84 4.11
C LEU A 81 9.57 -9.47 3.96
N LEU A 82 8.74 -9.32 2.93
CA LEU A 82 7.95 -8.11 2.73
C LEU A 82 6.95 -7.89 3.88
N ALA A 83 6.29 -8.94 4.35
CA ALA A 83 5.36 -8.87 5.48
C ALA A 83 6.07 -8.43 6.78
N VAL A 84 7.23 -9.02 7.09
CA VAL A 84 8.01 -8.69 8.30
C VAL A 84 8.56 -7.26 8.25
N THR A 85 9.14 -6.86 7.12
CA THR A 85 9.66 -5.49 6.95
C THR A 85 8.55 -4.44 7.01
N SER A 86 7.38 -4.74 6.43
CA SER A 86 6.20 -3.87 6.49
C SER A 86 5.63 -3.76 7.92
N LEU A 87 5.64 -4.86 8.68
CA LEU A 87 5.26 -4.85 10.10
C LEU A 87 6.22 -4.00 10.93
N ALA A 88 7.54 -4.17 10.74
CA ALA A 88 8.54 -3.37 11.44
C ALA A 88 8.41 -1.87 11.12
N ASN A 89 8.23 -1.53 9.84
CA ASN A 89 7.96 -0.16 9.40
C ASN A 89 6.69 0.41 10.06
N GLY A 90 5.60 -0.37 10.08
CA GLY A 90 4.36 0.03 10.74
C GLY A 90 4.53 0.30 12.24
N CYS A 91 5.29 -0.55 12.95
CA CYS A 91 5.63 -0.34 14.36
C CYS A 91 6.46 0.93 14.58
N PHE A 92 7.43 1.23 13.71
CA PHE A 92 8.21 2.48 13.80
C PHE A 92 7.34 3.72 13.59
N TRP A 93 6.46 3.71 12.59
CA TRP A 93 5.54 4.82 12.36
C TRP A 93 4.49 4.96 13.45
N LEU A 94 4.04 3.86 14.04
CA LEU A 94 3.16 3.88 15.20
C LEU A 94 3.85 4.53 16.40
N ALA A 95 5.09 4.13 16.71
CA ALA A 95 5.87 4.72 17.79
C ALA A 95 6.15 6.21 17.56
N TYR A 96 6.46 6.59 16.31
CA TYR A 96 6.67 7.98 15.91
C TYR A 96 5.39 8.82 16.01
N GLY A 97 4.26 8.30 15.53
CA GLY A 97 2.97 8.98 15.66
C GLY A 97 2.57 9.17 17.12
N ALA A 98 2.82 8.15 17.96
CA ALA A 98 2.53 8.19 19.39
C ALA A 98 3.42 9.21 20.13
N SER A 99 4.72 9.29 19.81
CA SER A 99 5.63 10.27 20.41
C SER A 99 5.29 11.71 20.05
N LEU A 100 4.72 11.92 18.85
CA LEU A 100 4.21 13.22 18.42
C LEU A 100 2.78 13.52 18.88
N GLY A 101 2.08 12.56 19.51
CA GLY A 101 0.66 12.69 19.82
C GLY A 101 -0.23 12.88 18.59
N ASN A 102 0.21 12.45 17.40
CA ASN A 102 -0.49 12.66 16.14
C ASN A 102 -1.32 11.42 15.75
N PRO A 103 -2.66 11.47 15.87
CA PRO A 103 -3.51 10.33 15.54
C PRO A 103 -3.56 10.01 14.04
N PHE A 104 -3.33 11.01 13.16
CA PHE A 104 -3.32 10.79 11.71
C PHE A 104 -2.19 9.90 11.23
N ILE A 105 -1.13 9.76 12.05
CA ILE A 105 -0.01 8.85 11.79
C ILE A 105 -0.21 7.54 12.56
N SER A 106 -0.60 7.63 13.84
CA SER A 106 -0.67 6.47 14.73
C SER A 106 -1.76 5.48 14.34
N VAL A 107 -2.99 5.97 14.13
CA VAL A 107 -4.17 5.13 13.86
C VAL A 107 -4.02 4.28 12.60
N PRO A 108 -3.69 4.85 11.43
CA PRO A 108 -3.52 4.04 10.23
C PRO A 108 -2.39 3.01 10.37
N ASN A 109 -1.24 3.41 10.90
CA ASN A 109 -0.10 2.50 11.04
C ASN A 109 -0.37 1.36 12.04
N LEU A 110 -1.21 1.58 13.05
CA LEU A 110 -1.71 0.51 13.90
C LEU A 110 -2.52 -0.51 13.10
N VAL A 111 -3.48 -0.05 12.29
CA VAL A 111 -4.32 -0.90 11.43
C VAL A 111 -3.46 -1.67 10.42
N GLY A 112 -2.55 -0.98 9.73
CA GLY A 112 -1.62 -1.60 8.78
C GLY A 112 -0.70 -2.64 9.42
N SER A 113 -0.19 -2.35 10.62
CA SER A 113 0.63 -3.31 11.39
C SER A 113 -0.18 -4.57 11.74
N PHE A 114 -1.43 -4.40 12.18
CA PHE A 114 -2.31 -5.53 12.48
C PHE A 114 -2.62 -6.38 11.24
N LEU A 115 -2.87 -5.75 10.09
CA LEU A 115 -3.09 -6.46 8.82
C LEU A 115 -1.84 -7.23 8.35
N ASN A 116 -0.66 -6.63 8.48
CA ASN A 116 0.60 -7.29 8.15
C ASN A 116 0.89 -8.47 9.09
N LEU A 117 0.58 -8.33 10.38
CA LEU A 117 0.67 -9.41 11.35
C LEU A 117 -0.29 -10.56 10.99
N ALA A 118 -1.54 -10.25 10.64
CA ALA A 118 -2.52 -11.24 10.20
C ALA A 118 -2.06 -11.98 8.93
N THR A 119 -1.47 -11.24 7.98
CA THR A 119 -0.90 -11.80 6.74
C THR A 119 0.25 -12.77 7.05
N LEU A 120 1.14 -12.40 7.97
CA LEU A 120 2.24 -13.25 8.42
C LEU A 120 1.74 -14.49 9.17
N ALA A 121 0.75 -14.33 10.04
CA ALA A 121 0.13 -15.45 10.77
C ALA A 121 -0.53 -16.45 9.82
N ALA A 122 -1.25 -15.97 8.81
CA ALA A 122 -1.85 -16.82 7.78
C ALA A 122 -0.80 -17.56 6.96
N PHE A 123 0.31 -16.90 6.60
CA PHE A 123 1.45 -17.54 5.94
C PHE A 123 2.07 -18.67 6.77
N LEU A 124 2.17 -18.48 8.10
CA LEU A 124 2.69 -19.51 9.00
C LEU A 124 1.71 -20.68 9.22
N ALA A 125 0.40 -20.40 9.22
CA ALA A 125 -0.64 -21.41 9.40
C ALA A 125 -0.92 -22.24 8.14
N ALA A 126 -0.65 -21.71 6.95
CA ALA A 126 -0.83 -22.44 5.71
C ALA A 126 0.06 -23.71 5.69
N PRO A 127 -0.47 -24.88 5.28
CA PRO A 127 0.29 -26.12 5.26
C PRO A 127 1.53 -25.95 4.39
N SER A 128 2.66 -26.06 5.06
CA SER A 128 3.99 -25.88 4.51
C SER A 128 4.24 -26.85 3.35
N SER A 129 4.09 -26.38 2.11
CA SER A 129 4.77 -26.98 0.94
C SER A 129 6.29 -26.76 0.97
N ARG A 130 6.90 -26.56 2.16
CA ARG A 130 8.34 -26.49 2.36
C ARG A 130 8.89 -27.91 2.32
N GLY A 131 9.09 -28.45 1.11
CA GLY A 131 9.65 -29.79 0.97
C GLY A 131 9.72 -30.42 -0.42
N ALA A 132 9.42 -29.70 -1.51
CA ALA A 132 9.53 -30.25 -2.86
C ALA A 132 10.66 -29.60 -3.70
N SER A 133 11.75 -29.16 -3.07
CA SER A 133 13.03 -29.04 -3.78
C SER A 133 13.65 -30.44 -3.90
N ARG A 134 13.06 -31.26 -4.77
CA ARG A 134 13.61 -32.57 -5.15
C ARG A 134 14.89 -32.29 -5.97
N PRO A 135 16.04 -32.91 -5.64
CA PRO A 135 17.23 -32.74 -6.46
C PRO A 135 16.96 -33.32 -7.85
N ARG A 136 17.12 -32.51 -8.90
CA ARG A 136 17.22 -33.03 -10.27
C ARG A 136 18.56 -33.77 -10.35
N ARG A 137 18.49 -35.10 -10.27
CA ARG A 137 19.51 -35.99 -10.81
C ARG A 137 19.51 -35.89 -12.32
#